data_AF-A0A7L0LN15-F1
#
_entry.id   AF-A0A7L0LN15-F1
#
_cell.length_a   1.000
_cell.length_b   1.000
_cell.length_c   1.000
_cell.angle_alpha   90.00
_cell.angle_beta   90.00
_cell.angle_gamma   90.00
#
_symmetry.space_group_name_H-M   'P 1'
#
loop_
_entity.id
_entity.type
_entity.pdbx_description
1 polymer ?
#
loop_
_entity_poly.entity_id
_entity_poly.type
_entity_poly.pdbx_seq_one_letter_code
_entity_poly.pdbx_strand_id
1 'polypeptide(L)'
;PSPAGRRMTGPVRDFLRAQRVQAPVELYSDWLALGNVNEFVTFVPTADKKRFRMLLASPAACYRLFREKQKEGQGEATMFKGKGTAVARPGDVFPAGWYSGTDTKRVTINKVLSNDALAQQNQYVQRCIDWNRDILKKELGLLEEDIIDLPALFKLDKQGKAVPYFPNTVS
;
A
#
# COMPACT_ATOMS: atom_id res chain seq x y z
N PRO A 1 -5.67 -7.07 17.32
CA PRO A 1 -4.58 -6.27 17.91
C PRO A 1 -3.69 -7.16 18.82
N SER A 2 -2.43 -7.38 18.44
CA SER A 2 -1.51 -8.11 19.32
C SER A 2 -0.97 -7.17 20.43
N PRO A 3 -0.58 -7.71 21.60
CA PRO A 3 0.01 -6.92 22.69
C PRO A 3 1.33 -6.22 22.33
N ALA A 4 1.96 -6.58 21.20
CA ALA A 4 3.27 -6.09 20.78
C ALA A 4 3.21 -5.11 19.58
N GLY A 5 2.01 -4.60 19.25
CA GLY A 5 1.86 -3.67 18.14
C GLY A 5 2.47 -2.30 18.44
N ARG A 6 3.20 -1.71 17.48
CA ARG A 6 3.69 -0.33 17.60
C ARG A 6 2.49 0.60 17.63
N ARG A 7 2.43 1.46 18.66
CA ARG A 7 1.41 2.51 18.80
C ARG A 7 2.11 3.85 18.93
N MET A 8 1.49 4.90 18.39
CA MET A 8 1.93 6.28 18.64
C MET A 8 1.98 6.54 20.15
N THR A 9 3.00 7.27 20.60
CA THR A 9 3.23 7.51 22.03
C THR A 9 2.06 8.27 22.66
N GLY A 10 1.74 7.92 23.92
CA GLY A 10 0.62 8.52 24.66
C GLY A 10 0.61 10.06 24.65
N PRO A 11 1.75 10.74 24.93
CA PRO A 11 1.80 12.19 24.96
C PRO A 11 1.44 12.88 23.64
N VAL A 12 1.85 12.32 22.49
CA VAL A 12 1.54 12.89 21.18
C VAL A 12 0.05 12.75 20.87
N ARG A 13 -0.55 11.61 21.23
CA ARG A 13 -2.00 11.40 21.06
C ARG A 13 -2.81 12.37 21.92
N ASP A 14 -2.41 12.54 23.18
CA ASP A 14 -3.13 13.41 24.12
C ASP A 14 -3.00 14.88 23.69
N PHE A 15 -1.83 15.27 23.17
CA PHE A 15 -1.63 16.59 22.56
C PHE A 15 -2.56 16.82 21.36
N LEU A 16 -2.66 15.86 20.42
CA LEU A 16 -3.54 15.97 19.25
C LEU A 16 -5.02 16.02 19.65
N ARG A 17 -5.43 15.23 20.64
CA ARG A 17 -6.80 15.26 21.19
C ARG A 17 -7.09 16.59 21.89
N ALA A 18 -6.11 17.20 22.54
CA ALA A 18 -6.24 18.47 23.23
C ALA A 18 -6.45 19.67 22.29
N GLN A 19 -6.08 19.56 21.00
CA GLN A 19 -6.26 20.65 20.05
C GLN A 19 -7.73 20.96 19.74
N ARG A 20 -8.65 19.99 19.88
CA ARG A 20 -10.12 20.09 19.66
C ARG A 20 -10.59 20.56 18.28
N VAL A 21 -9.74 21.19 17.45
CA VAL A 21 -10.06 21.71 16.12
C VAL A 21 -10.08 20.63 15.03
N GLN A 22 -9.44 19.48 15.28
CA GLN A 22 -9.46 18.29 14.43
C GLN A 22 -9.59 17.07 15.32
N ALA A 23 -10.69 16.31 15.21
CA ALA A 23 -10.88 15.08 15.98
C ALA A 23 -9.96 13.97 15.41
N PRO A 24 -8.90 13.54 16.11
CA PRO A 24 -7.95 12.58 15.55
C PRO A 24 -8.59 11.19 15.40
N VAL A 25 -8.44 10.58 14.22
CA VAL A 25 -8.88 9.21 13.94
C VAL A 25 -7.66 8.27 14.03
N GLU A 26 -7.75 7.25 14.87
CA GLU A 26 -6.68 6.24 15.00
C GLU A 26 -6.84 5.17 13.91
N LEU A 27 -5.81 5.03 13.08
CA LEU A 27 -5.73 4.01 12.03
C LEU A 27 -4.75 2.89 12.41
N TYR A 28 -4.97 1.71 11.84
CA TYR A 28 -4.10 0.55 12.04
C TYR A 28 -3.02 0.51 10.96
N SER A 29 -1.81 0.98 11.28
CA SER A 29 -0.65 1.01 10.37
C SER A 29 0.50 0.07 10.77
N ASP A 30 0.43 -0.58 11.94
CA ASP A 30 1.52 -1.43 12.45
C ASP A 30 1.77 -2.68 11.59
N TRP A 31 0.89 -3.01 10.65
CA TRP A 31 1.14 -4.06 9.66
C TRP A 31 2.22 -3.66 8.64
N LEU A 32 2.56 -2.37 8.50
CA LEU A 32 3.63 -1.86 7.64
C LEU A 32 4.99 -1.82 8.35
N ALA A 33 6.07 -1.98 7.59
CA ALA A 33 7.42 -1.94 8.15
C ALA A 33 7.78 -0.53 8.65
N LEU A 34 7.51 0.51 7.85
CA LEU A 34 7.67 1.90 8.26
C LEU A 34 6.54 2.32 9.20
N GLY A 35 5.34 1.76 9.04
CA GLY A 35 4.20 2.02 9.93
C GLY A 35 3.48 3.33 9.61
N ASN A 36 3.70 3.89 8.41
CA ASN A 36 3.16 5.18 8.04
C ASN A 36 1.85 5.04 7.25
N VAL A 37 0.88 5.90 7.58
CA VAL A 37 -0.46 5.89 6.97
C VAL A 37 -0.42 6.28 5.48
N ASN A 38 0.55 7.12 5.09
CA ASN A 38 0.74 7.54 3.70
C ASN A 38 1.14 6.40 2.75
N GLU A 39 1.51 5.23 3.28
CA GLU A 39 1.81 4.06 2.45
C GLU A 39 0.54 3.35 1.96
N PHE A 40 -0.64 3.65 2.49
CA PHE A 40 -1.86 2.98 2.07
C PHE A 40 -3.06 3.90 1.82
N VAL A 41 -3.05 5.15 2.29
CA VAL A 41 -4.12 6.10 2.03
C VAL A 41 -3.59 7.50 1.73
N THR A 42 -4.19 8.17 0.74
CA THR A 42 -4.02 9.61 0.48
C THR A 42 -5.34 10.23 0.02
N PHE A 43 -5.42 11.56 -0.02
CA PHE A 43 -6.61 12.28 -0.45
C PHE A 43 -6.26 13.24 -1.59
N VAL A 44 -7.08 13.27 -2.62
CA VAL A 44 -6.91 14.17 -3.77
C VAL A 44 -8.14 15.05 -3.95
N PRO A 45 -7.98 16.32 -4.37
CA PRO A 45 -9.10 17.21 -4.61
C PRO A 45 -9.88 16.79 -5.86
N THR A 46 -11.19 17.02 -5.82
CA THR A 46 -12.10 16.81 -6.97
C THR A 46 -13.00 18.01 -7.17
N ALA A 47 -13.51 18.18 -8.40
CA ALA A 47 -14.39 19.31 -8.74
C ALA A 47 -15.86 19.09 -8.32
N ASP A 48 -16.18 17.93 -7.75
CA ASP A 48 -17.55 17.54 -7.40
C ASP A 48 -17.94 18.00 -5.98
N LYS A 49 -19.18 17.68 -5.57
CA LYS A 49 -19.79 18.21 -4.33
C LYS A 49 -18.99 17.92 -3.07
N LYS A 50 -18.33 16.76 -2.98
CA LYS A 50 -17.51 16.37 -1.82
C LYS A 50 -16.08 16.90 -1.86
N ARG A 51 -15.65 17.47 -3.00
CA ARG A 51 -14.36 18.15 -3.21
C ARG A 51 -13.10 17.32 -2.97
N PHE A 52 -13.22 16.05 -2.59
CA PHE A 52 -12.10 15.13 -2.50
C PHE A 52 -12.49 13.69 -2.86
N ARG A 53 -11.46 12.88 -3.10
CA ARG A 53 -11.52 11.41 -3.16
C ARG A 53 -10.43 10.82 -2.28
N MET A 54 -10.77 9.72 -1.62
CA MET A 54 -9.82 8.92 -0.87
C MET A 54 -9.19 7.90 -1.81
N LEU A 55 -7.87 7.92 -1.96
CA LEU A 55 -7.13 6.92 -2.71
C LEU A 55 -6.61 5.88 -1.71
N LEU A 56 -6.90 4.61 -1.97
CA LEU A 56 -6.53 3.51 -1.08
C LEU A 56 -5.69 2.48 -1.85
N ALA A 57 -4.55 2.08 -1.30
CA ALA A 57 -3.76 0.99 -1.86
C ALA A 57 -4.60 -0.30 -1.90
N SER A 58 -4.52 -1.08 -2.98
CA SER A 58 -5.37 -2.28 -3.14
C SER A 58 -4.61 -3.41 -3.85
N PRO A 59 -4.13 -4.41 -3.09
CA PRO A 59 -3.71 -5.69 -3.63
C PRO A 59 -4.75 -6.36 -4.51
N ALA A 60 -6.02 -6.34 -4.10
CA ALA A 60 -7.10 -6.93 -4.89
C ALA A 60 -7.22 -6.28 -6.27
N ALA A 61 -7.13 -4.95 -6.37
CA ALA A 61 -7.14 -4.25 -7.65
C ALA A 61 -5.94 -4.63 -8.53
N CYS A 62 -4.75 -4.81 -7.94
CA CYS A 62 -3.56 -5.24 -8.67
C CYS A 62 -3.67 -6.67 -9.23
N TYR A 63 -4.12 -7.63 -8.41
CA TYR A 63 -4.35 -9.00 -8.87
C TYR A 63 -5.44 -9.08 -9.95
N ARG A 64 -6.49 -8.27 -9.85
CA ARG A 64 -7.53 -8.17 -10.89
C ARG A 64 -6.92 -7.68 -12.21
N LEU A 65 -6.19 -6.57 -12.18
CA LEU A 65 -5.49 -6.01 -13.34
C LEU A 65 -4.54 -7.03 -13.98
N PHE A 66 -3.76 -7.75 -13.18
CA PHE A 66 -2.83 -8.77 -13.67
C PHE A 66 -3.54 -9.95 -14.32
N ARG A 67 -4.66 -10.42 -13.75
CA ARG A 67 -5.46 -11.49 -14.35
C ARG A 67 -6.10 -11.04 -15.67
N GLU A 68 -6.54 -9.80 -15.78
CA GLU A 68 -7.05 -9.23 -17.04
C GLU A 68 -5.96 -9.21 -18.10
N LYS A 69 -4.78 -8.66 -17.77
CA LYS A 69 -3.63 -8.62 -18.69
C LYS A 69 -3.14 -10.01 -19.09
N GLN A 70 -3.17 -10.98 -18.18
CA GLN A 70 -2.86 -12.39 -18.50
C GLN A 70 -3.84 -12.96 -19.54
N LYS A 71 -5.14 -12.71 -19.38
CA LYS A 71 -6.18 -13.15 -20.34
C LYS A 71 -6.06 -12.48 -21.70
N GLU A 72 -5.57 -11.24 -21.75
CA GLU A 72 -5.23 -10.52 -22.99
C GLU A 72 -3.94 -11.03 -23.67
N GLY A 73 -3.30 -12.08 -23.15
CA GLY A 73 -2.06 -12.65 -23.70
C GLY A 73 -0.79 -11.94 -23.24
N GLN A 74 -0.88 -10.99 -22.29
CA GLN A 74 0.26 -10.21 -21.78
C GLN A 74 0.91 -10.85 -20.54
N GLY A 75 0.70 -12.15 -20.29
CA GLY A 75 1.23 -12.85 -19.11
C GLY A 75 2.76 -12.78 -18.96
N GLU A 76 3.50 -12.67 -20.06
CA GLU A 76 4.96 -12.54 -20.09
C GLU A 76 5.45 -11.08 -20.00
N ALA A 77 4.55 -10.10 -19.86
CA ALA A 77 4.93 -8.71 -19.68
C ALA A 77 5.76 -8.54 -18.40
N THR A 78 6.94 -7.92 -18.53
CA THR A 78 7.89 -7.73 -17.44
C THR A 78 7.59 -6.44 -16.67
N MET A 79 7.48 -6.55 -15.34
CA MET A 79 7.09 -5.41 -14.48
C MET A 79 8.17 -4.31 -14.36
N PHE A 80 9.45 -4.62 -14.58
CA PHE A 80 10.57 -3.70 -14.37
C PHE A 80 11.31 -3.34 -15.66
N LYS A 81 10.59 -3.24 -16.78
CA LYS A 81 11.15 -2.85 -18.08
C LYS A 81 11.83 -1.48 -17.96
N GLY A 82 13.16 -1.43 -18.12
CA GLY A 82 13.97 -0.20 -18.04
C GLY A 82 14.78 0.01 -16.75
N LYS A 83 14.62 -0.84 -15.70
CA LYS A 83 15.45 -0.76 -14.48
C LYS A 83 16.72 -1.62 -14.57
N GLY A 84 17.41 -1.56 -15.70
CA GLY A 84 18.80 -2.03 -15.78
C GLY A 84 19.70 -1.03 -15.06
N THR A 85 20.38 -1.47 -14.00
CA THR A 85 21.59 -0.81 -13.46
C THR A 85 21.47 0.67 -13.09
N ALA A 86 20.42 1.10 -12.38
CA ALA A 86 20.48 2.40 -11.71
C ALA A 86 21.43 2.28 -10.51
N VAL A 87 22.57 2.96 -10.55
CA VAL A 87 23.49 3.13 -9.40
C VAL A 87 22.85 4.09 -8.41
N ALA A 88 22.87 3.75 -7.11
CA ALA A 88 22.31 4.60 -6.06
C ALA A 88 23.02 5.93 -6.06
N ARG A 89 22.27 7.03 -6.07
CA ARG A 89 22.84 8.34 -5.80
C ARG A 89 22.73 8.64 -4.30
N PRO A 90 23.75 9.31 -3.71
CA PRO A 90 23.64 9.79 -2.33
C PRO A 90 22.42 10.73 -2.23
N GLY A 91 21.44 10.37 -1.39
CA GLY A 91 20.18 11.11 -1.23
C GLY A 91 18.93 10.38 -1.76
N ASP A 92 19.08 9.24 -2.45
CA ASP A 92 17.92 8.43 -2.85
C ASP A 92 17.23 7.84 -1.60
N VAL A 93 15.94 8.16 -1.43
CA VAL A 93 15.08 7.61 -0.35
C VAL A 93 14.97 6.09 -0.45
N PHE A 94 15.16 5.53 -1.65
CA PHE A 94 15.19 4.10 -1.91
C PHE A 94 16.58 3.69 -2.39
N PRO A 95 17.35 2.88 -1.63
CA PRO A 95 18.69 2.49 -2.06
C PRO A 95 18.60 1.69 -3.37
N ALA A 96 19.47 2.01 -4.32
CA ALA A 96 19.73 1.13 -5.46
C ALA A 96 20.25 -0.21 -4.91
N GLY A 97 19.35 -1.18 -4.89
CA GLY A 97 19.47 -2.30 -3.96
C GLY A 97 18.11 -2.90 -3.62
N TRP A 98 17.08 -2.06 -3.44
CA TRP A 98 15.72 -2.53 -3.17
C TRP A 98 15.14 -3.39 -4.31
N TYR A 99 15.56 -3.09 -5.54
CA TYR A 99 15.30 -3.85 -6.76
C TYR A 99 16.54 -4.61 -7.27
N SER A 100 17.62 -4.68 -6.50
CA SER A 100 18.84 -5.42 -6.86
C SER A 100 18.92 -6.72 -6.08
N GLY A 101 17.94 -7.58 -6.31
CA GLY A 101 18.19 -9.02 -6.30
C GLY A 101 18.44 -9.42 -7.74
N THR A 102 19.33 -10.36 -7.99
CA THR A 102 19.71 -10.96 -9.28
C THR A 102 18.55 -11.52 -10.14
N ASP A 103 17.29 -11.28 -9.74
CA ASP A 103 16.06 -11.85 -10.29
C ASP A 103 15.08 -10.79 -10.87
N THR A 104 15.45 -9.50 -10.87
CA THR A 104 14.60 -8.43 -11.46
C THR A 104 14.52 -8.45 -12.98
N LYS A 105 15.33 -9.28 -13.65
CA LYS A 105 15.31 -9.40 -15.11
C LYS A 105 14.07 -10.14 -15.66
N ARG A 106 13.27 -10.84 -14.83
CA ARG A 106 12.16 -11.70 -15.30
C ARG A 106 10.95 -11.80 -14.36
N VAL A 107 10.60 -10.76 -13.62
CA VAL A 107 9.31 -10.76 -12.90
C VAL A 107 8.20 -10.45 -13.91
N THR A 108 7.54 -11.51 -14.39
CA THR A 108 6.39 -11.45 -15.30
C THR A 108 5.08 -11.49 -14.54
N ILE A 109 3.99 -11.06 -15.18
CA ILE A 109 2.63 -11.19 -14.63
C ILE A 109 2.35 -12.64 -14.24
N ASN A 110 2.72 -13.60 -15.10
CA ASN A 110 2.58 -15.03 -14.82
C ASN A 110 3.32 -15.44 -13.54
N LYS A 111 4.58 -15.02 -13.35
CA LYS A 111 5.38 -15.34 -12.16
C LYS A 111 4.77 -14.76 -10.86
N VAL A 112 4.14 -13.58 -10.94
CA VAL A 112 3.44 -13.00 -9.79
C VAL A 112 2.16 -13.77 -9.48
N LEU A 113 1.33 -14.04 -10.50
CA LEU A 113 0.06 -14.73 -10.34
C LEU A 113 0.21 -16.19 -9.89
N SER A 114 1.33 -16.84 -10.24
CA SER A 114 1.64 -18.22 -9.82
C SER A 114 2.33 -18.32 -8.45
N ASN A 115 2.55 -17.19 -7.76
CA ASN A 115 3.25 -17.19 -6.47
C ASN A 115 2.23 -17.21 -5.31
N ASP A 116 1.90 -18.40 -4.84
CA ASP A 116 0.92 -18.60 -3.77
C ASP A 116 1.31 -17.92 -2.44
N ALA A 117 2.61 -17.92 -2.11
CA ALA A 117 3.10 -17.25 -0.91
C ALA A 117 2.87 -15.72 -0.98
N LEU A 118 3.17 -15.11 -2.13
CA LEU A 118 2.91 -13.69 -2.36
C LEU A 118 1.41 -13.39 -2.36
N ALA A 119 0.58 -14.27 -2.92
CA ALA A 119 -0.88 -14.15 -2.89
C ALA A 119 -1.42 -14.16 -1.46
N GLN A 120 -0.98 -15.10 -0.62
CA GLN A 120 -1.38 -15.18 0.79
C GLN A 120 -0.96 -13.94 1.59
N GLN A 121 0.28 -13.45 1.38
CA GLN A 121 0.75 -12.21 1.99
C GLN A 121 -0.12 -11.01 1.62
N ASN A 122 -0.49 -10.89 0.34
CA ASN A 122 -1.33 -9.80 -0.14
C ASN A 122 -2.79 -9.91 0.29
N GLN A 123 -3.32 -11.12 0.49
CA GLN A 123 -4.63 -11.32 1.12
C GLN A 123 -4.63 -10.85 2.59
N TYR A 124 -3.55 -11.09 3.32
CA TYR A 124 -3.39 -10.52 4.67
C TYR A 124 -3.35 -8.99 4.63
N VAL A 125 -2.53 -8.41 3.76
CA VAL A 125 -2.43 -6.95 3.61
C VAL A 125 -3.77 -6.33 3.21
N GLN A 126 -4.50 -6.94 2.27
CA GLN A 126 -5.83 -6.47 1.88
C GLN A 126 -6.77 -6.39 3.08
N ARG A 127 -6.79 -7.42 3.95
CA ARG A 127 -7.61 -7.38 5.18
C ARG A 127 -7.21 -6.26 6.13
N CYS A 128 -5.91 -5.96 6.24
CA CYS A 128 -5.45 -4.81 7.04
C CYS A 128 -5.92 -3.47 6.46
N ILE A 129 -5.92 -3.35 5.13
CA ILE A 129 -6.41 -2.16 4.42
C ILE A 129 -7.92 -2.04 4.55
N ASP A 130 -8.67 -3.13 4.37
CA ASP A 130 -10.13 -3.18 4.49
C ASP A 130 -10.59 -2.74 5.89
N TRP A 131 -9.87 -3.17 6.93
CA TRP A 131 -10.12 -2.71 8.30
C TRP A 131 -10.02 -1.18 8.44
N ASN A 132 -9.01 -0.57 7.79
CA ASN A 132 -8.87 0.88 7.78
C ASN A 132 -9.92 1.57 6.90
N ARG A 133 -10.34 0.94 5.78
CA ARG A 133 -11.43 1.42 4.93
C ARG A 133 -12.70 1.57 5.76
N ASP A 134 -13.05 0.58 6.58
CA ASP A 134 -14.25 0.60 7.41
C ASP A 134 -14.20 1.70 8.47
N ILE A 135 -13.05 1.89 9.13
CA ILE A 135 -12.84 2.99 10.07
C ILE A 135 -13.02 4.34 9.37
N LEU A 136 -12.35 4.55 8.23
CA LEU A 136 -12.39 5.81 7.50
C LEU A 136 -13.78 6.13 6.96
N LYS A 137 -14.50 5.12 6.44
CA LYS A 137 -15.89 5.28 6.01
C LYS A 137 -16.79 5.72 7.16
N LYS A 138 -16.65 5.11 8.32
CA LYS A 138 -17.46 5.44 9.49
C LYS A 138 -17.14 6.83 10.03
N GLU A 139 -15.87 7.15 10.24
CA GLU A 139 -15.44 8.38 10.90
C GLU A 139 -15.54 9.61 10.00
N LEU A 140 -15.38 9.45 8.68
CA LEU A 140 -15.45 10.55 7.71
C LEU A 140 -16.76 10.58 6.91
N GLY A 141 -17.68 9.64 7.16
CA GLY A 141 -18.96 9.55 6.44
C GLY A 141 -18.80 9.26 4.94
N LEU A 142 -17.78 8.48 4.57
CA LEU A 142 -17.49 8.17 3.16
C LEU A 142 -18.35 7.02 2.65
N LEU A 143 -18.76 7.15 1.40
CA LEU A 143 -19.39 6.10 0.61
C LEU A 143 -18.34 5.44 -0.30
N GLU A 144 -18.67 4.27 -0.86
CA GLU A 144 -17.78 3.57 -1.79
C GLU A 144 -17.42 4.41 -3.03
N GLU A 145 -18.33 5.29 -3.47
CA GLU A 145 -18.10 6.24 -4.57
C GLU A 145 -17.04 7.32 -4.28
N ASP A 146 -16.72 7.53 -3.00
CA ASP A 146 -15.71 8.48 -2.56
C ASP A 146 -14.31 7.86 -2.53
N ILE A 147 -14.21 6.55 -2.75
CA ILE A 147 -12.99 5.77 -2.58
C ILE A 147 -12.54 5.22 -3.92
N ILE A 148 -11.27 5.44 -4.24
CA ILE A 148 -10.62 4.92 -5.44
C ILE A 148 -9.53 3.94 -5.01
N ASP A 149 -9.69 2.68 -5.42
CA ASP A 149 -8.70 1.64 -5.17
C ASP A 149 -7.56 1.72 -6.18
N LEU A 150 -6.34 1.99 -5.70
CA LEU A 150 -5.12 2.03 -6.49
C LEU A 150 -4.42 0.67 -6.47
N PRO A 151 -4.11 0.07 -7.64
CA PRO A 151 -3.33 -1.17 -7.71
C PRO A 151 -1.98 -1.04 -6.98
N ALA A 152 -1.80 -1.82 -5.92
CA ALA A 152 -0.57 -1.88 -5.14
C ALA A 152 -0.26 -3.33 -4.75
N LEU A 153 1.01 -3.73 -4.69
CA LEU A 153 1.41 -5.03 -4.13
C LEU A 153 2.42 -4.84 -3.02
N PHE A 154 2.37 -5.77 -2.06
CA PHE A 154 3.25 -5.80 -0.91
C PHE A 154 3.90 -7.17 -0.78
N LYS A 155 5.03 -7.22 -0.06
CA LYS A 155 5.63 -8.46 0.45
C LYS A 155 5.86 -8.29 1.95
N LEU A 156 5.83 -9.38 2.70
CA LEU A 156 6.21 -9.34 4.11
C LEU A 156 7.73 -9.50 4.25
N ASP A 157 8.33 -8.69 5.12
CA ASP A 157 9.73 -8.84 5.54
C ASP A 157 9.90 -10.01 6.55
N LYS A 158 11.13 -10.19 7.04
CA LYS A 158 11.45 -11.28 7.99
C LYS A 158 10.73 -11.14 9.33
N GLN A 159 10.21 -9.95 9.63
CA GLN A 159 9.49 -9.59 10.85
C GLN A 159 7.97 -9.66 10.63
N GLY A 160 7.51 -10.10 9.45
CA GLY A 160 6.09 -10.19 9.11
C GLY A 160 5.44 -8.83 8.81
N LYS A 161 6.24 -7.79 8.57
CA LYS A 161 5.75 -6.44 8.26
C LYS A 161 5.74 -6.21 6.75
N ALA A 162 4.71 -5.54 6.26
CA ALA A 162 4.53 -5.29 4.85
C ALA A 162 5.46 -4.18 4.34
N VAL A 163 6.06 -4.42 3.18
CA VAL A 163 6.82 -3.44 2.41
C VAL A 163 6.33 -3.45 0.95
N PRO A 164 6.38 -2.30 0.23
CA PRO A 164 5.97 -2.25 -1.17
C PRO A 164 6.77 -3.22 -2.05
N TYR A 165 6.07 -3.98 -2.90
CA TYR A 165 6.67 -4.92 -3.85
C TYR A 165 7.25 -4.22 -5.09
N PHE A 166 6.62 -3.12 -5.50
CA PHE A 166 7.09 -2.17 -6.52
C PHE A 166 6.85 -0.73 -5.99
N PRO A 167 7.37 0.34 -6.64
CA PRO A 167 7.19 1.70 -6.13
C PRO A 167 5.72 1.98 -5.87
N ASN A 168 5.40 2.36 -4.63
CA ASN A 168 4.02 2.58 -4.22
C ASN A 168 3.48 3.85 -4.89
N THR A 169 2.27 3.79 -5.41
CA THR A 169 1.64 4.89 -6.17
C THR A 169 0.86 5.86 -5.29
N VAL A 170 0.82 5.61 -3.98
CA VAL A 170 0.01 6.36 -2.99
C VAL A 170 0.82 7.46 -2.28
N SER A 171 2.09 7.68 -2.66
CA SER A 171 2.98 8.68 -2.04
C SER A 171 3.20 9.93 -2.89
#